data_AF-A0A7H8QEN5-F1
#
_entry.id   AF-A0A7H8QEN5-F1
#
_cell.length_a   1.000
_cell.length_b   1.000
_cell.length_c   1.000
_cell.angle_alpha   90.00
_cell.angle_beta   90.00
_cell.angle_gamma   90.00
#
_symmetry.space_group_name_H-M   'P 1'
#
loop_
_entity.id
_entity.type
_entity.pdbx_description
1 polymer ?
#
loop_
_entity_poly.entity_id
_entity_poly.type
_entity_poly.pdbx_seq_one_letter_code
_entity_poly.pdbx_strand_id
1 'polypeptide(L)'
;MKSVLFYFIPLAMFAAVNNLVDRLYWPYYLVLLLAFLVFQLARVRYPKDAVPPIAKISQAIFYILTVAFIFRDQYLDPWIINVLLGVTLGIVIVEIMQYKKKPSS
;
A
#
# COMPACT_ATOMS: atom_id res chain seq x y z
N MET A 1 12.36 7.63 10.10
CA MET A 1 12.69 7.39 8.67
C MET A 1 12.55 5.91 8.27
N LYS A 2 12.98 4.94 9.09
CA LYS A 2 12.81 3.50 8.79
C LYS A 2 11.35 3.05 8.56
N SER A 3 10.38 3.65 9.26
CA SER A 3 8.96 3.23 9.15
C SER A 3 8.24 3.68 7.87
N VAL A 4 8.76 4.71 7.17
CA VAL A 4 8.17 5.20 5.91
C VAL A 4 8.48 4.24 4.77
N LEU A 5 9.62 3.55 4.84
CA LEU A 5 10.00 2.52 3.88
C LEU A 5 9.00 1.36 3.84
N PHE A 6 8.34 1.06 4.97
CA PHE A 6 7.28 0.05 5.02
C PHE A 6 6.02 0.42 4.23
N TYR A 7 5.84 1.69 3.85
CA TYR A 7 4.77 2.09 2.91
C TYR A 7 5.29 2.14 1.47
N PHE A 8 6.47 2.73 1.28
CA PHE A 8 7.02 2.95 -0.06
C PHE A 8 7.46 1.66 -0.76
N ILE A 9 8.10 0.73 -0.05
CA ILE A 9 8.60 -0.52 -0.65
C ILE A 9 7.43 -1.34 -1.21
N PRO A 10 6.34 -1.60 -0.45
CA PRO A 10 5.18 -2.29 -1.01
C PRO A 10 4.56 -1.60 -2.21
N LEU A 11 4.38 -0.27 -2.16
CA LEU A 11 3.79 0.48 -3.26
C LEU A 11 4.66 0.42 -4.51
N ALA A 12 5.99 0.49 -4.37
CA ALA A 12 6.93 0.34 -5.48
C ALA A 12 6.88 -1.08 -6.08
N MET A 13 6.76 -2.11 -5.24
CA MET A 13 6.62 -3.49 -5.72
C MET A 13 5.32 -3.68 -6.50
N PHE A 14 4.20 -3.15 -6.01
CA PHE A 14 2.93 -3.18 -6.75
C PHE A 14 3.03 -2.43 -8.07
N ALA A 15 3.65 -1.25 -8.10
CA ALA A 15 3.85 -0.49 -9.32
C ALA A 15 4.74 -1.23 -10.33
N ALA A 16 5.85 -1.82 -9.87
CA ALA A 16 6.76 -2.59 -10.70
C ALA A 16 6.06 -3.81 -11.31
N VAL A 17 5.36 -4.60 -10.48
CA VAL A 17 4.63 -5.77 -10.97
C VAL A 17 3.51 -5.35 -11.93
N ASN A 18 2.79 -4.27 -11.67
CA ASN A 18 1.69 -3.85 -12.54
C ASN A 18 2.16 -3.47 -13.96
N ASN A 19 3.30 -2.79 -14.05
CA ASN A 19 3.77 -2.17 -15.29
C ASN A 19 4.82 -3.00 -16.03
N LEU A 20 5.52 -3.92 -15.35
CA LEU A 20 6.59 -4.74 -15.94
C LEU A 20 6.19 -6.19 -16.19
N VAL A 21 5.02 -6.62 -15.68
CA VAL A 21 4.59 -8.02 -15.77
C VAL A 21 3.28 -8.10 -16.56
N ASP A 22 3.36 -8.68 -17.75
CA ASP A 22 2.21 -8.82 -18.66
C ASP A 22 1.15 -9.77 -18.11
N ARG A 23 1.55 -10.84 -17.41
CA ARG A 23 0.64 -11.81 -16.80
C ARG A 23 1.12 -12.28 -15.43
N LEU A 24 0.21 -12.28 -14.48
CA LEU A 24 0.43 -12.68 -13.09
C LEU A 24 0.37 -14.21 -12.94
N TYR A 25 1.52 -14.77 -12.62
CA TYR A 25 1.69 -16.15 -12.17
C TYR A 25 1.94 -16.21 -10.66
N TRP A 26 1.84 -17.41 -10.09
CA TRP A 26 1.99 -17.67 -8.65
C TRP A 26 3.18 -16.97 -7.95
N PRO A 27 4.39 -16.80 -8.56
CA PRO A 27 5.50 -16.14 -7.88
C PRO A 27 5.21 -14.65 -7.63
N TYR A 28 4.54 -13.98 -8.57
CA TYR A 28 4.19 -12.57 -8.43
C TYR A 28 3.16 -12.37 -7.33
N TYR A 29 2.20 -13.29 -7.18
CA TYR A 29 1.26 -13.25 -6.06
C TYR A 29 1.97 -13.39 -4.70
N LEU A 30 3.00 -14.24 -4.61
CA LEU A 30 3.81 -14.35 -3.40
C LEU A 30 4.55 -13.03 -3.08
N VAL A 31 5.14 -12.41 -4.10
CA VAL A 31 5.82 -11.11 -3.99
C VAL A 31 4.85 -10.02 -3.50
N LEU A 32 3.64 -9.97 -4.06
CA LEU A 32 2.59 -9.02 -3.67
C LEU A 32 2.07 -9.29 -2.26
N LEU A 33 1.94 -10.56 -1.86
CA LEU A 33 1.56 -10.94 -0.50
C LEU A 33 2.60 -10.47 0.52
N LEU A 34 3.89 -10.67 0.23
CA LEU A 34 4.97 -10.19 1.10
C LEU A 34 4.97 -8.66 1.19
N ALA A 35 4.82 -7.97 0.05
CA ALA A 35 4.64 -6.52 0.03
C ALA A 35 3.43 -6.09 0.90
N PHE A 36 2.33 -6.83 0.80
CA PHE A 36 1.14 -6.55 1.61
C PHE A 36 1.41 -6.67 3.11
N LEU A 37 2.07 -7.75 3.54
CA LEU A 37 2.43 -7.95 4.93
C LEU A 37 3.38 -6.85 5.43
N VAL A 38 4.35 -6.45 4.62
CA VAL A 38 5.27 -5.33 4.94
C VAL A 38 4.50 -4.01 5.13
N PHE A 39 3.49 -3.74 4.31
CA PHE A 39 2.64 -2.57 4.49
C PHE A 39 1.83 -2.63 5.79
N GLN A 40 1.32 -3.82 6.15
CA GLN A 40 0.60 -4.02 7.41
C GLN A 40 1.51 -3.81 8.64
N LEU A 41 2.78 -4.24 8.55
CA LEU A 41 3.78 -3.99 9.59
C LEU A 41 4.05 -2.50 9.81
N ALA A 42 3.80 -1.65 8.81
CA ALA A 42 3.90 -0.22 8.96
C ALA A 42 2.96 0.33 10.06
N ARG A 43 1.88 -0.40 10.40
CA ARG A 43 0.97 -0.07 11.53
C ARG A 43 1.65 -0.14 12.89
N VAL A 44 2.68 -0.97 13.04
CA VAL A 44 3.42 -1.15 14.30
C VAL A 44 4.11 0.15 14.74
N ARG A 45 4.24 1.13 13.83
CA ARG A 45 4.69 2.49 14.17
C ARG A 45 3.75 3.25 15.11
N TYR A 46 2.49 2.84 15.20
CA TYR A 46 1.50 3.47 16.05
C TYR A 46 1.36 2.70 17.37
N PRO A 47 1.22 3.40 18.51
CA PRO A 47 0.86 2.77 19.77
C PRO A 47 -0.46 2.00 19.61
N LYS A 48 -0.60 0.87 20.30
CA LYS A 48 -1.79 -0.02 20.18
C LYS A 48 -3.12 0.72 20.34
N ASP A 49 -3.14 1.75 21.17
CA ASP A 49 -4.35 2.51 21.52
C ASP A 49 -4.48 3.85 20.76
N ALA A 50 -3.52 4.20 19.90
CA ALA A 50 -3.42 5.52 19.27
C ALA A 50 -3.21 5.48 17.75
N VAL A 51 -3.81 4.49 17.07
CA VAL A 51 -3.80 4.44 15.60
C VAL A 51 -4.69 5.56 15.05
N PRO A 52 -4.14 6.56 14.34
CA PRO A 52 -4.92 7.68 13.83
C PRO A 52 -5.91 7.19 12.76
N PRO A 53 -7.09 7.82 12.64
CA PRO A 53 -8.11 7.43 11.65
C PRO A 53 -7.57 7.36 10.22
N ILE A 54 -6.71 8.30 9.85
CA ILE A 54 -6.08 8.35 8.52
C ILE A 54 -5.22 7.11 8.21
N ALA A 55 -4.57 6.51 9.22
CA ALA A 55 -3.85 5.24 9.03
C ALA A 55 -4.77 4.05 8.78
N LYS A 56 -5.99 4.05 9.35
CA LYS A 56 -7.01 3.03 9.05
C LYS A 56 -7.51 3.16 7.62
N ILE A 57 -7.69 4.41 7.15
CA ILE A 57 -8.09 4.71 5.76
C ILE A 57 -7.01 4.25 4.77
N SER A 58 -5.73 4.60 5.00
CA SER A 58 -4.63 4.16 4.15
C SER A 58 -4.58 2.65 3.98
N GLN A 59 -4.84 1.91 5.06
CA GLN A 59 -4.86 0.45 5.00
C GLN A 59 -6.08 -0.12 4.30
N ALA A 60 -7.26 0.45 4.52
CA ALA A 60 -8.46 0.04 3.80
C ALA A 60 -8.26 0.20 2.29
N ILE A 61 -7.65 1.31 1.88
CA ILE A 61 -7.41 1.62 0.47
C ILE A 61 -6.32 0.72 -0.11
N PHE A 62 -5.25 0.47 0.64
CA PHE A 62 -4.23 -0.49 0.23
C PHE A 62 -4.77 -1.93 0.14
N TYR A 63 -5.72 -2.31 1.00
CA TYR A 63 -6.42 -3.58 0.88
C TYR A 63 -7.28 -3.64 -0.39
N ILE A 64 -8.04 -2.57 -0.70
CA ILE A 64 -8.80 -2.47 -1.95
C ILE A 64 -7.86 -2.58 -3.16
N LEU A 65 -6.72 -1.88 -3.15
CA LEU A 65 -5.70 -1.99 -4.18
C LEU A 65 -5.20 -3.44 -4.32
N THR A 66 -4.96 -4.13 -3.21
CA THR A 66 -4.52 -5.54 -3.22
C THR A 66 -5.53 -6.47 -3.84
N VAL A 67 -6.81 -6.33 -3.46
CA VAL A 67 -7.90 -7.10 -4.04
C VAL A 67 -8.04 -6.79 -5.54
N ALA A 68 -8.03 -5.52 -5.92
CA ALA A 68 -8.07 -5.12 -7.33
C ALA A 68 -6.90 -5.73 -8.12
N PHE A 69 -5.70 -5.75 -7.56
CA PHE A 69 -4.53 -6.34 -8.19
C PHE A 69 -4.71 -7.85 -8.45
N ILE A 70 -5.29 -8.57 -7.50
CA ILE A 70 -5.55 -10.01 -7.65
C ILE A 70 -6.45 -10.29 -8.87
N PHE A 71 -7.43 -9.41 -9.10
CA PHE A 71 -8.38 -9.51 -10.19
C PHE A 71 -7.93 -8.82 -11.49
N ARG A 72 -6.72 -8.23 -11.54
CA ARG A 72 -6.22 -7.49 -12.70
C ARG A 72 -6.40 -8.27 -14.00
N ASP A 73 -5.75 -9.42 -14.10
CA ASP A 73 -5.69 -10.19 -15.36
C ASP A 73 -7.04 -10.74 -15.83
N GLN A 74 -8.05 -10.76 -14.96
CA GLN A 74 -9.37 -11.33 -15.26
C GLN A 74 -10.41 -10.26 -15.58
N TYR A 75 -10.35 -9.09 -14.91
CA TYR A 75 -11.45 -8.14 -14.90
C TYR A 75 -11.04 -6.67 -14.99
N LEU A 76 -9.75 -6.31 -14.83
CA LEU A 76 -9.33 -4.91 -14.71
C LEU A 76 -8.17 -4.56 -15.64
N ASP A 77 -8.28 -3.41 -16.29
CA ASP A 77 -7.19 -2.82 -17.06
C ASP A 77 -6.03 -2.42 -16.12
N PRO A 78 -4.75 -2.69 -16.46
CA PRO A 78 -3.60 -2.20 -15.73
C PRO A 78 -3.64 -0.70 -15.40
N TRP A 79 -4.31 0.11 -16.23
CA TRP A 79 -4.53 1.54 -15.96
C TRP A 79 -5.33 1.79 -14.68
N ILE A 80 -6.36 0.98 -14.41
CA ILE A 80 -7.18 1.10 -13.19
C ILE A 80 -6.31 0.86 -11.95
N ILE A 81 -5.41 -0.12 -12.02
CA ILE A 81 -4.47 -0.42 -10.93
C ILE A 81 -3.52 0.76 -10.70
N ASN A 82 -3.04 1.40 -11.77
CA ASN A 82 -2.19 2.60 -11.67
C ASN A 82 -2.94 3.79 -11.03
N VAL A 83 -4.22 3.99 -11.34
CA VAL A 83 -5.05 5.01 -10.69
C VAL A 83 -5.19 4.71 -9.18
N LEU A 84 -5.50 3.46 -8.82
CA LEU A 84 -5.61 3.04 -7.43
C LEU A 84 -4.27 3.18 -6.68
N LEU A 85 -3.16 2.87 -7.33
CA LEU A 85 -1.80 3.11 -6.80
C LEU A 85 -1.57 4.59 -6.51
N GLY A 86 -1.92 5.48 -7.45
CA GLY A 86 -1.81 6.93 -7.27
C GLY A 86 -2.64 7.44 -6.09
N VAL A 87 -3.90 6.99 -5.98
CA VAL A 87 -4.78 7.33 -4.85
C VAL A 87 -4.19 6.84 -3.53
N THR A 88 -3.73 5.59 -3.49
CA THR A 88 -3.13 5.00 -2.28
C THR A 88 -1.88 5.78 -1.86
N LEU A 89 -1.01 6.12 -2.81
CA LEU A 89 0.19 6.89 -2.56
C LEU A 89 -0.13 8.29 -2.02
N GLY A 90 -1.11 8.99 -2.62
CA GLY A 90 -1.55 10.31 -2.15
C GLY A 90 -2.03 10.28 -0.69
N ILE A 91 -2.81 9.25 -0.33
CA ILE A 91 -3.35 9.11 1.02
C ILE A 91 -2.26 8.74 2.04
N VAL A 92 -1.34 7.86 1.66
CA VAL A 92 -0.15 7.54 2.46
C VAL A 92 0.73 8.78 2.71
N ILE A 93 0.91 9.63 1.69
CA ILE A 93 1.64 10.90 1.84
C ILE A 93 0.94 11.80 2.86
N VAL A 94 -0.38 11.98 2.74
CA VAL A 94 -1.19 12.76 3.69
C VAL A 94 -1.08 12.19 5.11
N GLU A 95 -1.17 10.87 5.27
CA GLU A 95 -0.99 10.17 6.55
C GLU A 95 0.37 10.50 7.18
N ILE A 96 1.46 10.40 6.40
CA ILE A 96 2.81 10.69 6.87
C ILE A 96 2.96 12.17 7.25
N MET A 97 2.40 13.09 6.47
CA MET A 97 2.43 14.52 6.78
C MET A 97 1.67 14.85 8.05
N GLN A 98 0.48 14.27 8.25
CA GLN A 98 -0.30 14.46 9.47
C GLN A 98 0.39 13.88 10.71
N TYR A 99 1.04 12.72 10.56
CA TYR A 99 1.79 12.11 11.66
C TYR A 99 2.97 12.99 12.11
N LYS A 100 3.73 13.58 11.16
CA LYS A 100 4.82 14.52 11.49
C LYS A 100 4.35 15.80 12.20
N LYS A 101 3.10 16.22 11.97
CA LYS A 101 2.54 17.44 12.58
C LYS A 101 2.08 17.26 14.02
N LYS A 102 1.86 16.03 14.50
CA LYS A 102 1.56 15.79 15.91
C LYS A 102 2.86 15.89 16.70
N PRO A 103 3.01 16.84 17.65
CA PRO A 103 4.18 16.88 18.51
C PRO A 103 4.22 15.56 19.28
N SER A 104 5.40 14.96 19.37
CA SER A 104 5.69 13.90 20.31
C SER A 104 5.50 14.48 21.71
N SER A 105 4.30 14.32 22.26
CA SER A 105 4.04 14.54 23.68
C SER A 105 4.80 13.50 24.49
#